data_AF-A0A661P430-F1
#
_entry.id   AF-A0A661P430-F1
#
_cell.length_a   1.000
_cell.length_b   1.000
_cell.length_c   1.000
_cell.angle_alpha   90.00
_cell.angle_beta   90.00
_cell.angle_gamma   90.00
#
_symmetry.space_group_name_H-M   'P 1'
#
loop_
_entity.id
_entity.type
_entity.pdbx_description
1 polymer ?
#
loop_
_entity_poly.entity_id
_entity_poly.type
_entity_poly.pdbx_seq_one_letter_code
_entity_poly.pdbx_strand_id
1 'polypeptide(L)' 'VARPDLSSYTGPSATVTPGIDLVMCLSYHRAHCSPYPDMLRWDYDRQIAGGGDDGTGCFTCHSAKDDS' A
#
# COMPACT_ATOMS: atom_id res chain seq x y z
N VAL A 1 5.51 -0.51 3.99
CA VAL A 1 6.19 0.62 3.32
C VAL A 1 7.68 0.53 3.62
N ALA A 2 8.55 0.81 2.64
CA ALA A 2 10.01 0.82 2.82
C ALA A 2 10.50 2.23 3.16
N ARG A 3 11.64 2.34 3.87
CA ARG A 3 12.24 3.62 4.29
C ARG A 3 13.59 3.81 3.57
N PRO A 4 13.87 4.99 2.98
CA PRO A 4 15.13 5.24 2.27
C PRO A 4 16.33 5.45 3.22
N ASP A 5 16.07 5.84 4.47
CA ASP A 5 17.07 6.03 5.52
C ASP A 5 16.63 5.31 6.80
N LEU A 6 17.58 4.67 7.48
CA LEU A 6 17.39 3.94 8.73
C LEU A 6 18.14 4.57 9.92
N SER A 7 18.83 5.69 9.72
CA SER A 7 19.62 6.39 10.74
C SER A 7 18.83 6.72 12.02
N SER A 8 17.52 6.91 11.89
CA SER A 8 16.57 7.23 12.97
C SER A 8 15.48 6.16 13.13
N TYR A 9 15.68 4.95 12.60
CA TYR A 9 14.67 3.89 12.69
C TYR A 9 14.53 3.37 14.12
N THR A 10 13.38 3.68 14.75
CA THR A 10 13.04 3.24 16.11
C THR A 10 12.06 2.06 16.16
N GLY A 11 11.55 1.64 15.00
CA GLY A 11 10.59 0.55 14.88
C GLY A 11 9.58 0.76 13.74
N PRO A 12 8.67 -0.21 13.52
CA PRO A 12 7.62 -0.08 12.52
C PRO A 12 6.69 1.10 12.86
N SER A 13 6.44 1.95 11.88
CA SER A 13 5.52 3.09 12.00
C SER A 13 4.23 2.81 11.21
N ALA A 14 3.09 3.20 11.79
CA ALA A 14 1.79 3.15 11.13
C ALA A 14 1.53 4.36 10.22
N THR A 15 2.38 5.39 10.29
CA THR A 15 2.25 6.60 9.46
C THR A 15 3.03 6.44 8.16
N VAL A 16 2.34 6.66 7.04
CA VAL A 16 2.93 6.78 5.71
C VAL A 16 3.13 8.27 5.40
N THR A 17 4.36 8.66 5.06
CA THR A 17 4.73 10.03 4.72
C THR A 17 5.00 10.15 3.21
N PRO A 18 4.10 10.79 2.45
CA PRO A 18 4.32 11.03 1.02
C PRO A 18 5.62 11.79 0.75
N GLY A 19 6.33 11.42 -0.32
CA GLY A 19 7.60 12.02 -0.70
C GLY A 19 8.82 11.52 0.10
N ILE A 20 8.61 10.72 1.14
CA ILE A 20 9.69 10.11 1.94
C ILE A 20 9.61 8.59 1.88
N ASP A 21 8.41 8.04 2.08
CA ASP A 21 8.22 6.60 2.16
C ASP A 21 8.13 5.96 0.78
N LEU A 22 8.69 4.75 0.66
CA LEU A 22 8.81 4.03 -0.59
C LEU A 22 7.82 2.87 -0.66
N VAL A 23 7.20 2.69 -1.82
CA VAL A 23 6.42 1.49 -2.15
C VAL A 23 7.40 0.39 -2.58
N MET A 24 7.25 -0.81 -2.02
CA MET A 24 8.01 -2.02 -2.38
C MET A 24 7.03 -3.11 -2.80
N CYS A 25 7.48 -4.16 -3.49
CA CYS A 25 6.63 -5.29 -3.90
C CYS A 25 5.71 -5.78 -2.76
N LEU A 26 6.24 -5.91 -1.54
CA LEU A 26 5.48 -6.39 -0.38
C LEU A 26 4.47 -5.37 0.20
N SER A 27 4.46 -4.13 -0.28
CA SER A 27 3.40 -3.17 0.01
C SER A 27 2.06 -3.65 -0.55
N TYR A 28 2.08 -4.34 -1.70
CA TYR A 28 0.90 -4.90 -2.36
C TYR A 28 0.80 -6.41 -2.27
N HIS A 29 1.94 -7.09 -2.29
CA HIS A 29 2.00 -8.55 -2.25
C HIS A 29 2.19 -9.09 -0.83
N ARG A 30 1.64 -10.27 -0.58
CA ARG A 30 2.00 -11.13 0.55
C ARG A 30 3.20 -11.98 0.15
N ALA A 31 4.09 -12.24 1.12
CA ALA A 31 5.29 -13.03 0.88
C ALA A 31 4.97 -14.49 0.52
N HIS A 32 3.98 -15.09 1.19
CA HIS A 32 3.49 -16.42 0.87
C HIS A 32 1.97 -16.45 0.95
N CYS A 33 1.37 -17.08 -0.06
CA CYS A 33 -0.04 -17.45 -0.18
C CYS A 33 -1.02 -16.29 0.08
N SER A 34 -1.76 -15.93 -0.97
CA SER A 34 -2.92 -15.04 -0.83
C SER A 34 -4.16 -15.73 -1.36
N PRO A 35 -5.35 -15.47 -0.77
CA PRO A 35 -6.61 -15.81 -1.41
C PRO A 35 -6.86 -15.03 -2.71
N TYR A 36 -6.08 -13.98 -2.98
CA TYR A 36 -6.20 -13.13 -4.16
C TYR A 36 -5.14 -13.49 -5.22
N PRO A 37 -5.45 -13.31 -6.53
CA PRO A 37 -4.48 -13.50 -7.60
C PRO A 37 -3.18 -12.75 -7.36
N ASP A 38 -2.09 -13.24 -7.97
CA ASP A 38 -0.76 -12.62 -7.91
C ASP A 38 -0.22 -12.38 -6.49
N MET A 39 -0.72 -13.13 -5.51
CA MET A 39 -0.36 -12.99 -4.09
C MET A 39 -0.68 -11.62 -3.50
N LEU A 40 -1.71 -10.92 -4.00
CA LEU A 40 -2.06 -9.56 -3.54
C LEU A 40 -2.61 -9.56 -2.11
N ARG A 41 -2.51 -8.43 -1.39
CA ARG A 41 -3.03 -8.30 -0.02
C ARG A 41 -4.54 -8.07 0.03
N TRP A 42 -5.10 -7.57 -1.06
CA TRP A 42 -6.49 -7.18 -1.22
C TRP A 42 -7.01 -7.70 -2.57
N ASP A 43 -8.33 -7.79 -2.67
CA ASP A 43 -9.00 -8.05 -3.94
C ASP A 43 -8.81 -6.84 -4.87
N TYR A 44 -8.12 -7.05 -5.99
CA TYR A 44 -7.84 -5.99 -6.95
C TYR A 44 -9.04 -5.67 -7.84
N ASP A 45 -9.86 -6.67 -8.16
CA ASP A 45 -11.02 -6.51 -9.04
C ASP A 45 -12.08 -5.59 -8.42
N ARG A 46 -12.03 -5.41 -7.10
CA ARG A 46 -12.90 -4.52 -6.34
C ARG A 46 -12.35 -3.10 -6.18
N GLN A 47 -11.12 -2.83 -6.62
CA GLN A 47 -10.52 -1.51 -6.48
C GLN A 47 -10.87 -0.62 -7.66
N ILE A 48 -11.96 0.14 -7.49
CA ILE A 48 -12.47 1.06 -8.50
C ILE A 48 -11.90 2.44 -8.24
N ALA A 49 -11.11 2.97 -9.19
CA ALA A 49 -10.59 4.33 -9.10
C ALA A 49 -11.74 5.35 -9.11
N GLY A 50 -11.70 6.32 -8.20
CA GLY A 50 -12.82 7.23 -7.96
C GLY A 50 -14.06 6.56 -7.35
N GLY A 51 -13.89 5.35 -6.79
CA GLY A 51 -14.97 4.61 -6.13
C GLY A 51 -15.24 5.04 -4.68
N GLY A 52 -14.35 5.87 -4.10
CA GLY A 52 -14.43 6.31 -2.69
C GLY A 52 -14.10 5.20 -1.68
N ASP A 53 -13.14 4.33 -2.02
CA ASP A 53 -12.78 3.16 -1.22
C ASP A 53 -11.52 3.47 -0.39
N ASP A 54 -11.74 4.22 0.70
CA ASP A 54 -10.66 4.85 1.47
C ASP A 54 -9.71 3.82 2.12
N GLY A 55 -8.47 3.80 1.63
CA GLY A 55 -7.32 3.33 2.40
C GLY A 55 -7.04 1.83 2.34
N THR A 56 -7.65 1.09 1.41
CA THR A 56 -7.26 -0.30 1.10
C THR A 56 -6.67 -0.41 -0.30
N GLY A 57 -5.92 -1.48 -0.57
CA GLY A 57 -5.51 -1.72 -1.95
C GLY A 57 -4.56 -0.67 -2.50
N CYS A 58 -4.78 -0.30 -3.76
CA CYS A 58 -4.00 0.68 -4.51
C CYS A 58 -4.08 2.07 -3.88
N PHE A 59 -5.21 2.38 -3.24
CA PHE A 59 -5.49 3.69 -2.65
C PHE A 59 -4.74 3.95 -1.33
N THR A 60 -4.29 2.91 -0.63
CA THR A 60 -3.38 3.06 0.53
C THR A 60 -2.12 3.86 0.19
N CYS A 61 -1.63 3.79 -1.05
CA CYS A 61 -0.43 4.51 -1.50
C CYS A 61 -0.72 5.52 -2.63
N HIS A 62 -1.78 5.30 -3.41
CA HIS A 62 -2.23 6.20 -4.47
C HIS A 62 -3.49 6.97 -4.05
N SER A 63 -3.39 7.78 -2.99
CA SER A 63 -4.54 8.50 -2.40
C SER A 63 -5.23 9.48 -3.35
N ALA A 64 -4.58 9.92 -4.43
CA ALA A 64 -5.16 10.79 -5.46
C ALA A 64 -5.82 10.01 -6.62
N LYS A 65 -5.99 8.69 -6.48
CA LYS A 65 -6.77 7.85 -7.41
C LYS A 65 -8.06 7.32 -6.78
N ASP A 66 -8.27 7.67 -5.52
CA ASP A 66 -9.40 7.25 -4.70
C ASP A 66 -10.59 8.21 -4.89
N ASP A 67 -10.31 9.49 -5.19
CA ASP A 67 -11.32 10.51 -5.43
C ASP A 67 -11.81 10.51 -6.89
N SER A 68 -13.13 10.66 -7.02
CA SER A 68 -13.88 10.77 -8.28
C SER A 68 -13.80 12.16 -8.90
#